data_AF-A0AA88H762-F1
#
_entry.id   AF-A0AA88H762-F1
#
_cell.length_a   1.000
_cell.length_b   1.000
_cell.length_c   1.000
_cell.angle_alpha   90.00
_cell.angle_beta   90.00
_cell.angle_gamma   90.00
#
_symmetry.space_group_name_H-M   'P 1'
#
loop_
_entity.id
_entity.type
_entity.pdbx_description
1 polymer ?
#
loop_
_entity_poly.entity_id
_entity_poly.type
_entity_poly.pdbx_seq_one_letter_code
_entity_poly.pdbx_strand_id
1 'polypeptide(L)'
;AYCYQGKCSTRTDQCQLLWGSSGKSSEPICYKQNLHGNKTGHCGFHRPSQNYSKCSFENILCGALHCAHLNERLEFGMESVSVQGHSFFNLQGEIVPCRTASIDLGLSDRDPGLVPNGAKCGENKMCLNQKCTAVSSVIGTGCPFDCHGNGICNSNGRCHCNFGYAPPYCDYPGFGGSEDSGPAMNPAGSKTMQTIIYMFFGLIPVVILIGFIYYYYRNPQKRQQLWEKLKQPR
;
A
#
# COMPACT_ATOMS: atom_id res chain seq x y z
N ALA A 1 -9.49 -6.70 -5.00
CA ALA A 1 -8.26 -7.07 -5.72
C ALA A 1 -7.39 -7.89 -4.78
N TYR A 2 -6.32 -8.49 -5.29
CA TYR A 2 -5.27 -9.13 -4.50
C TYR A 2 -4.03 -8.25 -4.55
N CYS A 3 -3.30 -8.18 -3.44
CA CYS A 3 -2.05 -7.42 -3.37
C CYS A 3 -0.92 -8.23 -4.00
N TYR A 4 -0.20 -7.62 -4.94
CA TYR A 4 0.94 -8.24 -5.60
C TYR A 4 2.10 -7.25 -5.63
N GLN A 5 3.28 -7.67 -5.16
CA GLN A 5 4.49 -6.82 -5.07
C GLN A 5 4.23 -5.47 -4.39
N GLY A 6 3.49 -5.48 -3.28
CA GLY A 6 3.21 -4.28 -2.49
C GLY A 6 2.15 -3.34 -3.09
N LYS A 7 1.57 -3.66 -4.26
CA LYS A 7 0.50 -2.87 -4.88
C LYS A 7 -0.82 -3.66 -4.92
N CYS A 8 -1.89 -3.02 -4.47
CA CYS A 8 -3.24 -3.59 -4.50
C CYS A 8 -4.11 -2.67 -5.36
N SER A 9 -4.30 -3.00 -6.64
CA SER A 9 -5.06 -2.14 -7.55
C SER A 9 -6.20 -2.89 -8.20
N THR A 10 -7.39 -2.28 -8.17
CA THR A 10 -8.57 -2.73 -8.89
C THR A 10 -8.61 -2.14 -10.31
N ARG A 11 -9.52 -2.64 -11.15
CA ARG A 11 -9.81 -2.04 -12.46
C ARG A 11 -10.32 -0.61 -12.32
N THR A 12 -11.15 -0.35 -11.29
CA THR A 12 -11.68 0.98 -11.01
C THR A 12 -10.56 1.93 -10.61
N ASP A 13 -9.65 1.53 -9.73
CA ASP A 13 -8.51 2.38 -9.33
C ASP A 13 -7.64 2.75 -10.54
N GLN A 14 -7.42 1.80 -11.45
CA GLN A 14 -6.69 2.05 -12.70
C GLN A 14 -7.48 2.97 -13.65
N CYS A 15 -8.80 2.81 -13.75
CA CYS A 15 -9.63 3.75 -14.53
C CYS A 15 -9.62 5.16 -13.94
N GLN A 16 -9.60 5.29 -12.62
CA GLN A 16 -9.52 6.59 -11.95
C GLN A 16 -8.17 7.26 -12.17
N LEU A 17 -7.10 6.45 -12.21
CA LEU A 17 -5.79 6.93 -12.59
C LEU A 17 -5.86 7.53 -14.01
N LEU A 18 -6.39 6.79 -14.99
CA LEU A 18 -6.42 7.24 -16.39
C LEU A 18 -7.38 8.41 -16.68
N TRP A 19 -8.56 8.42 -16.05
CA TRP A 19 -9.69 9.27 -16.42
C TRP A 19 -10.19 10.16 -15.28
N GLY A 20 -9.37 10.33 -14.24
CA GLY A 20 -9.72 11.10 -13.05
C GLY A 20 -10.82 10.45 -12.20
N SER A 21 -11.38 11.20 -11.25
CA SER A 21 -12.32 10.68 -10.25
C SER A 21 -13.60 10.07 -10.84
N SER A 22 -13.98 10.45 -12.07
CA SER A 22 -15.14 9.89 -12.78
C SER A 22 -14.91 8.48 -13.33
N GLY A 23 -13.65 8.05 -13.45
CA GLY A 23 -13.27 6.76 -14.02
C GLY A 23 -13.76 5.58 -13.20
N LYS A 24 -14.43 4.63 -13.84
CA LYS A 24 -14.85 3.36 -13.24
C LYS A 24 -14.64 2.22 -14.22
N SER A 25 -14.41 1.01 -13.70
CA SER A 25 -14.43 -0.18 -14.57
C SER A 25 -15.76 -0.26 -15.29
N SER A 26 -15.74 -0.44 -16.61
CA SER A 26 -16.95 -0.68 -17.40
C SER A 26 -17.59 -2.02 -17.07
N GLU A 27 -18.81 -2.18 -17.58
CA GLU A 27 -19.56 -3.43 -17.54
C GLU A 27 -18.76 -4.62 -18.09
N PRO A 28 -18.95 -5.84 -17.53
CA PRO A 28 -18.22 -7.04 -17.97
C PRO A 28 -18.34 -7.33 -19.47
N ILE A 29 -19.45 -6.94 -20.12
CA ILE A 29 -19.66 -7.14 -21.55
C ILE A 29 -18.60 -6.44 -22.41
N CYS A 30 -18.07 -5.29 -21.95
CA CYS A 30 -17.05 -4.54 -22.67
C CYS A 30 -15.77 -5.35 -22.85
N TYR A 31 -15.39 -6.13 -21.84
CA TYR A 31 -14.17 -6.94 -21.87
C TYR A 31 -14.22 -8.05 -22.93
N LYS A 32 -15.40 -8.40 -23.50
CA LYS A 32 -15.46 -9.31 -24.65
C LYS A 32 -14.72 -8.78 -25.87
N GLN A 33 -14.58 -7.45 -26.00
CA GLN A 33 -13.78 -6.83 -27.07
C GLN A 33 -12.32 -7.30 -27.06
N ASN A 34 -11.79 -7.72 -25.90
CA ASN A 34 -10.43 -8.23 -25.78
C ASN A 34 -10.17 -9.52 -26.57
N LEU A 35 -11.21 -10.22 -27.04
CA LEU A 35 -11.11 -11.36 -27.95
C LEU A 35 -10.69 -10.95 -29.37
N HIS A 36 -10.91 -9.69 -29.76
CA HIS A 36 -10.65 -9.22 -31.13
C HIS A 36 -9.17 -9.03 -31.41
N GLY A 37 -8.38 -8.62 -30.42
CA GLY A 37 -6.95 -8.36 -30.58
C GLY A 37 -6.70 -7.21 -31.55
N ASN A 38 -7.26 -6.04 -31.24
CA ASN A 38 -7.12 -4.82 -32.01
C ASN A 38 -7.19 -3.60 -31.08
N LYS A 39 -7.25 -2.39 -31.64
CA LYS A 39 -7.35 -1.13 -30.87
C LYS A 39 -8.58 -1.02 -29.95
N THR A 40 -9.65 -1.79 -30.19
CA THR A 40 -10.85 -1.76 -29.34
C THR A 40 -10.80 -2.79 -28.22
N GLY A 41 -9.83 -3.71 -28.22
CA GLY A 41 -9.60 -4.68 -27.14
C GLY A 41 -8.53 -5.70 -27.50
N HIS A 42 -7.64 -6.00 -26.55
CA HIS A 42 -6.47 -6.87 -26.74
C HIS A 42 -5.90 -7.41 -25.41
N CYS A 43 -4.96 -8.35 -25.47
CA CYS A 43 -4.17 -8.86 -24.33
C CYS A 43 -2.73 -8.33 -24.31
N GLY A 44 -2.44 -7.31 -25.10
CA GLY A 44 -1.13 -6.66 -25.15
C GLY A 44 -0.81 -6.18 -26.56
N PHE A 45 0.18 -5.30 -26.66
CA PHE A 45 0.67 -4.77 -27.92
C PHE A 45 2.14 -5.19 -28.10
N HIS A 46 2.41 -5.93 -29.18
CA HIS A 46 3.75 -6.38 -29.53
C HIS A 46 4.39 -5.34 -30.46
N ARG A 47 5.23 -4.47 -29.89
CA ARG A 47 5.85 -3.32 -30.58
C ARG A 47 6.67 -3.72 -31.82
N PRO A 48 7.54 -4.76 -31.79
CA PRO A 48 8.37 -5.08 -32.95
C PRO A 48 7.56 -5.45 -34.20
N SER A 49 6.41 -6.10 -34.03
CA SER A 49 5.52 -6.47 -35.13
C SER A 49 4.33 -5.52 -35.29
N GLN A 50 4.27 -4.45 -34.50
CA GLN A 50 3.15 -3.51 -34.38
C GLN A 50 1.77 -4.18 -34.35
N ASN A 51 1.61 -5.26 -33.57
CA ASN A 51 0.38 -6.05 -33.58
C ASN A 51 -0.21 -6.21 -32.18
N TYR A 52 -1.54 -6.26 -32.13
CA TYR A 52 -2.30 -6.53 -30.92
C TYR A 52 -2.47 -8.05 -30.74
N SER A 53 -2.30 -8.52 -29.50
CA SER A 53 -2.54 -9.92 -29.16
C SER A 53 -4.00 -10.12 -28.79
N LYS A 54 -4.62 -11.20 -29.30
CA LYS A 54 -5.97 -11.62 -28.87
C LYS A 54 -5.91 -12.22 -27.47
N CYS A 55 -6.89 -11.93 -26.63
CA CYS A 55 -7.09 -12.69 -25.40
C CYS A 55 -7.76 -14.04 -25.68
N SER A 56 -7.45 -15.04 -24.85
CA SER A 56 -8.34 -16.20 -24.70
C SER A 56 -9.55 -15.81 -23.83
N PHE A 57 -10.63 -16.60 -23.90
CA PHE A 57 -11.86 -16.34 -23.16
C PHE A 57 -11.63 -16.19 -21.64
N GLU A 58 -10.77 -17.01 -21.06
CA GLU A 58 -10.44 -16.96 -19.63
C GLU A 58 -9.69 -15.68 -19.22
N ASN A 59 -9.03 -15.01 -20.17
CA ASN A 59 -8.14 -13.89 -19.92
C ASN A 59 -8.76 -12.53 -20.27
N ILE A 60 -9.99 -12.49 -20.78
CA ILE A 60 -10.63 -11.25 -21.26
C ILE A 60 -10.71 -10.16 -20.17
N LEU A 61 -10.84 -10.55 -18.90
CA LEU A 61 -10.90 -9.64 -17.77
C LEU A 61 -9.54 -9.09 -17.30
N CYS A 62 -8.45 -9.52 -17.95
CA CYS A 62 -7.06 -9.14 -17.67
C CYS A 62 -6.34 -8.47 -18.85
N GLY A 63 -7.02 -8.33 -19.99
CA GLY A 63 -6.50 -7.64 -21.17
C GLY A 63 -6.51 -6.11 -21.06
N ALA A 64 -6.90 -5.45 -22.14
CA ALA A 64 -7.11 -4.01 -22.16
C ALA A 64 -8.21 -3.61 -21.18
N LEU A 65 -7.97 -2.51 -20.49
CA LEU A 65 -8.86 -1.97 -19.47
C LEU A 65 -10.00 -1.21 -20.15
N HIS A 66 -11.23 -1.56 -19.79
CA HIS A 66 -12.41 -0.82 -20.23
C HIS A 66 -12.96 0.05 -19.11
N CYS A 67 -13.12 1.34 -19.40
CA CYS A 67 -13.55 2.34 -18.44
C CYS A 67 -14.84 3.06 -18.86
N ALA A 68 -15.72 3.28 -17.88
CA ALA A 68 -16.80 4.25 -17.96
C ALA A 68 -16.33 5.54 -17.28
N HIS A 69 -16.46 6.67 -17.96
CA HIS A 69 -15.98 7.98 -17.48
C HIS A 69 -16.70 9.13 -18.21
N LEU A 70 -16.61 10.34 -17.64
CA LEU A 70 -17.19 11.55 -18.22
C LEU A 70 -16.15 12.45 -18.90
N ASN A 71 -14.86 12.21 -18.68
CA ASN A 71 -13.78 13.03 -19.22
C ASN A 71 -13.52 12.73 -20.70
N GLU A 72 -13.19 13.74 -21.51
CA GLU A 72 -12.86 13.56 -22.93
C GLU A 72 -11.37 13.21 -23.17
N ARG A 73 -10.53 13.48 -22.17
CA ARG A 73 -9.07 13.39 -22.23
C ARG A 73 -8.51 12.59 -21.06
N LEU A 74 -7.29 12.09 -21.23
CA LEU A 74 -6.58 11.38 -20.17
C LEU A 74 -6.13 12.39 -19.10
N GLU A 75 -6.20 12.01 -17.83
CA GLU A 75 -5.88 12.90 -16.71
C GLU A 75 -4.43 13.43 -16.78
N PHE A 76 -3.51 12.64 -17.34
CA PHE A 76 -2.09 13.00 -17.43
C PHE A 76 -1.67 13.64 -18.76
N GLY A 77 -2.60 13.90 -19.68
CA GLY A 77 -2.28 14.58 -20.95
C GLY A 77 -1.37 13.79 -21.91
N MET A 78 -1.56 12.47 -22.01
CA MET A 78 -0.74 11.57 -22.85
C MET A 78 -1.39 11.25 -24.20
N GLU A 79 -2.20 12.14 -24.77
CA GLU A 79 -2.99 11.86 -25.96
C GLU A 79 -2.12 11.51 -27.18
N SER A 80 -0.95 12.15 -27.33
CA SER A 80 -0.04 11.97 -28.47
C SER A 80 0.58 10.57 -28.57
N VAL A 81 0.63 9.83 -27.46
CA VAL A 81 1.16 8.46 -27.36
C VAL A 81 0.08 7.44 -27.00
N SER A 82 -1.19 7.87 -27.05
CA SER A 82 -2.34 7.01 -26.74
C SER A 82 -3.12 6.66 -28.00
N VAL A 83 -3.56 5.40 -28.08
CA VAL A 83 -4.55 4.96 -29.06
C VAL A 83 -5.83 4.62 -28.30
N GLN A 84 -6.89 5.40 -28.55
CA GLN A 84 -8.19 5.18 -27.92
C GLN A 84 -9.07 4.26 -28.78
N GLY A 85 -9.75 3.33 -28.13
CA GLY A 85 -10.71 2.42 -28.71
C GLY A 85 -12.10 2.66 -28.15
N HIS A 86 -13.10 2.71 -29.02
CA HIS A 86 -14.50 2.92 -28.64
C HIS A 86 -15.38 1.88 -29.30
N SER A 87 -16.31 1.32 -28.53
CA SER A 87 -17.37 0.43 -29.02
C SER A 87 -18.62 0.62 -28.17
N PHE A 88 -19.76 0.17 -28.68
CA PHE A 88 -21.05 0.31 -28.01
C PHE A 88 -21.75 -1.04 -27.98
N PHE A 89 -22.36 -1.38 -26.85
CA PHE A 89 -23.17 -2.58 -26.69
C PHE A 89 -24.57 -2.21 -26.24
N ASN A 90 -25.57 -2.93 -26.73
CA ASN A 90 -26.92 -2.81 -26.23
C ASN A 90 -27.14 -3.87 -25.13
N LEU A 91 -27.43 -3.43 -23.93
CA LEU A 91 -27.79 -4.27 -22.80
C LEU A 91 -29.23 -3.94 -22.41
N GLN A 92 -30.18 -4.79 -22.81
CA GLN A 92 -31.60 -4.65 -22.45
C GLN A 92 -32.22 -3.28 -22.81
N GLY A 93 -31.78 -2.67 -23.91
CA GLY A 93 -32.26 -1.36 -24.37
C GLY A 93 -31.36 -0.19 -23.95
N GLU A 94 -30.40 -0.39 -23.04
CA GLU A 94 -29.42 0.62 -22.66
C GLU A 94 -28.15 0.49 -23.50
N ILE A 95 -27.66 1.61 -24.04
CA ILE A 95 -26.40 1.65 -24.79
C ILE A 95 -25.25 1.84 -23.80
N VAL A 96 -24.41 0.81 -23.66
CA VAL A 96 -23.21 0.82 -22.83
C VAL A 96 -22.00 1.19 -23.68
N PRO A 97 -21.36 2.36 -23.46
CA PRO A 97 -20.12 2.71 -24.12
C PRO A 97 -18.94 1.96 -23.49
N CYS A 98 -18.18 1.26 -24.32
CA CYS A 98 -16.96 0.55 -23.93
C CYS A 98 -15.77 1.30 -24.50
N ARG A 99 -15.03 1.96 -23.61
CA ARG A 99 -13.88 2.81 -23.96
C ARG A 99 -12.61 2.20 -23.40
N THR A 100 -11.55 2.19 -24.20
CA THR A 100 -10.22 1.70 -23.85
C THR A 100 -9.18 2.69 -24.36
N ALA A 101 -8.01 2.70 -23.73
CA ALA A 101 -6.86 3.45 -24.20
C ALA A 101 -5.63 2.57 -24.07
N SER A 102 -4.84 2.45 -25.14
CA SER A 102 -3.50 1.82 -25.12
C SER A 102 -2.46 2.93 -25.12
N ILE A 103 -1.56 2.95 -24.15
CA ILE A 103 -0.59 4.03 -23.96
C ILE A 103 0.81 3.46 -24.10
N ASP A 104 1.54 3.91 -25.12
CA ASP A 104 2.91 3.47 -25.37
C ASP A 104 3.91 4.33 -24.58
N LEU A 105 4.41 3.79 -23.47
CA LEU A 105 5.43 4.41 -22.61
C LEU A 105 6.88 3.97 -22.90
N GLY A 106 7.14 3.28 -24.01
CA GLY A 106 8.46 2.67 -24.25
C GLY A 106 8.64 1.27 -23.63
N LEU A 107 9.84 0.69 -23.79
CA LEU A 107 10.10 -0.72 -23.43
C LEU A 107 10.18 -0.98 -21.92
N SER A 108 10.48 0.05 -21.14
CA SER A 108 10.71 -0.08 -19.69
C SER A 108 9.42 -0.12 -18.89
N ASP A 109 8.38 0.56 -19.39
CA ASP A 109 7.15 0.77 -18.66
C ASP A 109 6.00 -0.02 -19.27
N ARG A 110 5.18 -0.54 -18.36
CA ARG A 110 3.98 -1.26 -18.72
C ARG A 110 2.87 -0.27 -19.09
N ASP A 111 2.15 -0.59 -20.16
CA ASP A 111 0.97 0.16 -20.60
C ASP A 111 -0.08 0.29 -19.46
N PRO A 112 -0.32 1.51 -18.93
CA PRO A 112 -1.31 1.76 -17.88
C PRO A 112 -2.76 1.58 -18.37
N GLY A 113 -2.96 1.43 -19.68
CA GLY A 113 -4.20 1.04 -20.35
C GLY A 113 -4.57 -0.44 -20.21
N LEU A 114 -3.69 -1.27 -19.63
CA LEU A 114 -3.95 -2.69 -19.36
C LEU A 114 -4.42 -2.92 -17.92
N VAL A 115 -5.30 -3.90 -17.70
CA VAL A 115 -5.78 -4.28 -16.37
C VAL A 115 -4.61 -4.63 -15.43
N PRO A 116 -4.44 -3.95 -14.27
CA PRO A 116 -3.24 -4.06 -13.44
C PRO A 116 -3.05 -5.48 -12.86
N ASN A 117 -1.80 -5.83 -12.56
CA ASN A 117 -1.52 -7.07 -11.82
C ASN A 117 -2.20 -7.03 -10.43
N GLY A 118 -2.70 -8.17 -9.98
CA GLY A 118 -3.47 -8.28 -8.73
C GLY A 118 -4.97 -7.98 -8.87
N ALA A 119 -5.42 -7.39 -9.99
CA ALA A 119 -6.87 -7.18 -10.20
C ALA A 119 -7.63 -8.51 -10.20
N LYS A 120 -8.76 -8.58 -9.48
CA LYS A 120 -9.56 -9.81 -9.36
C LYS A 120 -10.24 -10.14 -10.69
N CYS A 121 -9.96 -11.30 -11.29
CA CYS A 121 -10.57 -11.75 -12.54
C CYS A 121 -11.51 -12.95 -12.40
N GLY A 122 -11.59 -13.52 -11.19
CA GLY A 122 -12.50 -14.61 -10.86
C GLY A 122 -12.46 -14.89 -9.37
N GLU A 123 -13.17 -15.92 -8.94
CA GLU A 123 -13.04 -16.44 -7.59
C GLU A 123 -11.65 -17.05 -7.39
N ASN A 124 -10.92 -16.63 -6.36
CA ASN A 124 -9.54 -17.05 -6.08
C ASN A 124 -8.58 -16.89 -7.28
N LYS A 125 -8.86 -15.94 -8.18
CA LYS A 125 -8.05 -15.64 -9.35
C LYS A 125 -7.75 -14.15 -9.49
N MET A 126 -6.54 -13.85 -9.95
CA MET A 126 -6.07 -12.50 -10.20
C MET A 126 -5.37 -12.37 -11.54
N CYS A 127 -5.31 -11.15 -12.07
CA CYS A 127 -4.56 -10.84 -13.26
C CYS A 127 -3.07 -10.82 -12.96
N LEU A 128 -2.29 -11.57 -13.74
CA LEU A 128 -0.84 -11.51 -13.75
C LEU A 128 -0.38 -11.56 -15.21
N ASN A 129 0.31 -10.52 -15.67
CA ASN A 129 0.82 -10.41 -17.04
C ASN A 129 -0.26 -10.76 -18.09
N GLN A 130 -1.41 -10.10 -17.96
CA GLN A 130 -2.58 -10.22 -18.83
C GLN A 130 -3.24 -11.61 -18.84
N LYS A 131 -2.89 -12.48 -17.90
CA LYS A 131 -3.53 -13.78 -17.70
C LYS A 131 -4.32 -13.83 -16.40
N CYS A 132 -5.49 -14.45 -16.42
CA CYS A 132 -6.28 -14.72 -15.23
C CYS A 132 -5.80 -16.01 -14.59
N THR A 133 -5.02 -15.88 -13.53
CA THR A 133 -4.35 -17.02 -12.89
C THR A 133 -4.87 -17.25 -11.47
N ALA A 134 -4.77 -18.48 -10.99
CA ALA A 134 -5.09 -18.83 -9.62
C ALA A 134 -4.16 -18.09 -8.66
N VAL A 135 -4.71 -17.47 -7.61
CA VAL A 135 -3.93 -16.73 -6.61
C VAL A 135 -2.91 -17.65 -5.94
N SER A 136 -3.30 -18.89 -5.65
CA SER A 136 -2.44 -19.94 -5.08
C SER A 136 -1.24 -20.33 -5.94
N SER A 137 -1.24 -20.02 -7.23
CA SER A 137 -0.11 -20.28 -8.15
C SER A 137 0.92 -19.15 -8.17
N VAL A 138 0.61 -18.00 -7.54
CA VAL A 138 1.42 -16.77 -7.63
C VAL A 138 1.84 -16.28 -6.25
N ILE A 139 0.89 -16.20 -5.32
CA ILE A 139 1.18 -15.94 -3.93
C ILE A 139 1.75 -17.26 -3.41
N GLY A 140 2.97 -17.21 -2.84
CA GLY A 140 3.65 -18.40 -2.31
C GLY A 140 2.75 -19.21 -1.38
N THR A 141 3.11 -20.46 -1.11
CA THR A 141 2.49 -21.25 -0.03
C THR A 141 2.29 -20.31 1.15
N GLY A 142 1.03 -20.13 1.56
CA GLY A 142 0.63 -19.11 2.52
C GLY A 142 1.55 -19.09 3.74
N CYS A 143 1.59 -17.97 4.44
CA CYS A 143 2.58 -17.79 5.49
C CYS A 143 2.50 -18.91 6.54
N PRO A 144 3.65 -19.42 7.01
CA PRO A 144 3.69 -20.44 8.04
C PRO A 144 2.84 -20.02 9.24
N PHE A 145 1.99 -20.96 9.71
CA PHE A 145 1.10 -20.78 10.86
C PHE A 145 0.16 -19.56 10.76
N ASP A 146 -0.10 -19.07 9.54
CA ASP A 146 -0.86 -17.84 9.29
C ASP A 146 -0.35 -16.64 10.11
N CYS A 147 0.98 -16.51 10.18
CA CYS A 147 1.65 -15.49 10.99
C CYS A 147 1.23 -15.51 12.47
N HIS A 148 0.84 -16.68 12.99
CA HIS A 148 0.29 -16.88 14.33
C HIS A 148 -0.87 -15.91 14.69
N GLY A 149 -1.60 -15.42 13.69
CA GLY A 149 -2.64 -14.39 13.85
C GLY A 149 -2.12 -13.00 14.23
N ASN A 150 -0.81 -12.81 14.26
CA ASN A 150 -0.13 -11.61 14.74
C ASN A 150 0.55 -10.82 13.60
N GLY A 151 0.15 -11.05 12.36
CA GLY A 151 0.72 -10.35 11.20
C GLY A 151 -0.09 -10.55 9.94
N ILE A 152 0.35 -9.88 8.87
CA ILE A 152 -0.25 -9.97 7.54
C ILE A 152 0.74 -10.68 6.61
N CYS A 153 0.26 -11.70 5.91
CA CYS A 153 1.06 -12.42 4.93
C CYS A 153 1.21 -11.63 3.62
N ASN A 154 2.45 -11.43 3.17
CA ASN A 154 2.72 -10.81 1.88
C ASN A 154 2.76 -11.83 0.72
N SER A 155 2.84 -11.35 -0.52
CA SER A 155 2.84 -12.22 -1.71
C SER A 155 4.03 -13.19 -1.80
N ASN A 156 5.10 -12.94 -1.05
CA ASN A 156 6.29 -13.79 -1.01
C ASN A 156 6.21 -14.89 0.06
N GLY A 157 5.07 -15.03 0.75
CA GLY A 157 4.92 -15.98 1.85
C GLY A 157 5.66 -15.56 3.11
N ARG A 158 5.90 -14.25 3.30
CA ARG A 158 6.56 -13.69 4.50
C ARG A 158 5.59 -12.87 5.32
N CYS A 159 5.67 -13.02 6.64
CA CYS A 159 4.82 -12.26 7.56
C CYS A 159 5.34 -10.85 7.78
N HIS A 160 4.41 -9.91 7.81
CA HIS A 160 4.61 -8.58 8.35
C HIS A 160 3.88 -8.48 9.69
N CYS A 161 4.64 -8.56 10.78
CA CYS A 161 4.14 -8.67 12.14
C CYS A 161 3.58 -7.34 12.66
N ASN A 162 2.50 -7.46 13.41
CA ASN A 162 1.92 -6.37 14.19
C ASN A 162 2.90 -5.90 15.26
N PHE A 163 2.69 -4.67 15.74
CA PHE A 163 3.45 -4.16 16.88
C PHE A 163 3.32 -5.10 18.08
N GLY A 164 4.44 -5.36 18.76
CA GLY A 164 4.52 -6.31 19.85
C GLY A 164 5.00 -7.69 19.42
N TYR A 165 5.11 -7.99 18.13
CA TYR A 165 5.58 -9.28 17.61
C TYR A 165 6.77 -9.14 16.66
N ALA A 166 7.64 -10.15 16.61
CA ALA A 166 8.83 -10.18 15.76
C ALA A 166 8.68 -11.15 14.57
N PRO A 167 9.19 -10.79 13.39
CA PRO A 167 9.34 -11.73 12.27
C PRO A 167 10.33 -12.87 12.62
N PRO A 168 10.31 -14.02 11.92
CA PRO A 168 9.60 -14.27 10.65
C PRO A 168 8.15 -14.79 10.77
N TYR A 169 7.73 -15.31 11.93
CA TYR A 169 6.40 -15.95 12.07
C TYR A 169 5.44 -15.23 13.03
N CYS A 170 5.87 -14.15 13.68
CA CYS A 170 5.06 -13.36 14.63
C CYS A 170 4.60 -14.15 15.88
N ASP A 171 5.42 -15.10 16.32
CA ASP A 171 5.25 -15.94 17.51
C ASP A 171 6.03 -15.46 18.73
N TYR A 172 6.98 -14.54 18.55
CA TYR A 172 7.77 -13.97 19.65
C TYR A 172 7.51 -12.48 19.82
N PRO A 173 7.69 -11.92 21.04
CA PRO A 173 7.64 -10.49 21.26
C PRO A 173 8.65 -9.70 20.44
N GLY A 174 8.25 -8.55 19.89
CA GLY A 174 9.11 -7.73 19.04
C GLY A 174 8.58 -6.34 18.69
N PHE A 175 9.33 -5.62 17.85
CA PHE A 175 9.01 -4.25 17.44
C PHE A 175 8.10 -4.17 16.20
N GLY A 176 7.47 -5.28 15.77
CA GLY A 176 6.69 -5.37 14.54
C GLY A 176 7.54 -5.38 13.27
N GLY A 177 6.88 -5.32 12.12
CA GLY A 177 7.54 -5.24 10.81
C GLY A 177 7.78 -6.61 10.16
N SER A 178 8.64 -6.66 9.16
CA SER A 178 9.02 -7.92 8.48
C SER A 178 10.54 -8.00 8.32
N GLU A 179 11.05 -9.18 7.98
CA GLU A 179 12.48 -9.33 7.63
C GLU A 179 12.89 -8.42 6.46
N ASP A 180 11.95 -8.13 5.54
CA ASP A 180 12.19 -7.32 4.35
C ASP A 180 12.18 -5.81 4.64
N SER A 181 11.30 -5.38 5.55
CA SER A 181 11.06 -3.95 5.85
C SER A 181 11.84 -3.44 7.06
N GLY A 182 12.41 -4.36 7.85
CA GLY A 182 12.93 -4.05 9.18
C GLY A 182 11.81 -3.83 10.20
N PRO A 183 12.18 -3.46 11.44
CA PRO A 183 11.22 -3.30 12.53
C PRO A 183 10.29 -2.10 12.32
N ALA A 184 9.02 -2.24 12.69
CA ALA A 184 8.04 -1.15 12.57
C ALA A 184 8.36 0.04 13.51
N MET A 185 9.12 -0.19 14.58
CA MET A 185 9.56 0.85 15.52
C MET A 185 11.07 0.88 15.69
N ASN A 186 11.64 2.08 15.66
CA ASN A 186 13.06 2.32 15.91
C ASN A 186 13.43 1.99 17.36
N PRO A 187 14.23 0.95 17.64
CA PRO A 187 14.62 0.58 19.00
C PRO A 187 15.41 1.70 19.70
N ALA A 188 16.10 2.53 18.92
CA ALA A 188 16.88 3.67 19.42
C ALA A 188 16.00 4.77 20.02
N GLY A 189 14.81 5.02 19.47
CA GLY A 189 13.90 6.06 19.98
C GLY A 189 13.39 5.74 21.39
N SER A 190 13.12 4.46 21.65
CA SER A 190 12.71 3.98 22.98
C SER A 190 13.82 4.19 24.02
N LYS A 191 15.09 3.93 23.68
CA LYS A 191 16.22 4.11 24.60
C LYS A 191 16.51 5.57 24.88
N THR A 192 16.40 6.45 23.88
CA THR A 192 16.58 7.90 24.06
C THR A 192 15.51 8.48 24.97
N MET A 193 14.24 8.10 24.80
CA MET A 193 13.17 8.52 25.72
C MET A 193 13.41 8.04 27.14
N GLN A 194 13.81 6.78 27.31
CA GLN A 194 14.07 6.21 28.63
C GLN A 194 15.22 6.94 29.36
N THR A 195 16.31 7.28 28.65
CA THR A 195 17.42 8.06 29.21
C THR A 195 16.99 9.48 29.63
N ILE A 196 16.16 10.16 28.83
CA ILE A 196 15.65 11.50 29.16
C ILE A 196 14.82 11.47 30.45
N ILE A 197 13.96 10.47 30.61
CA ILE A 197 13.11 10.31 31.81
C ILE A 197 13.98 10.12 33.06
N TYR A 198 14.99 9.25 33.01
CA TYR A 198 15.90 9.03 34.15
C TYR A 198 16.73 10.28 34.50
N MET A 199 17.16 11.07 33.51
CA MET A 199 17.88 12.32 33.75
C MET A 199 16.98 13.36 34.44
N PHE A 200 15.74 13.52 33.98
CA PHE A 200 14.83 14.57 34.45
C PHE A 200 14.18 14.26 35.81
N PHE A 201 13.84 12.99 36.06
CA PHE A 201 13.18 12.57 37.31
C PHE A 201 14.13 11.91 38.32
N GLY A 202 15.35 11.54 37.92
CA GLY A 202 16.36 10.95 38.80
C GLY A 202 17.48 11.93 39.15
N LEU A 203 18.34 12.24 38.17
CA LEU A 203 19.59 12.95 38.42
C LEU A 203 19.39 14.43 38.77
N ILE A 204 18.56 15.16 38.03
CA ILE A 204 18.33 16.59 38.25
C ILE A 204 17.74 16.89 39.65
N PRO A 205 16.69 16.19 40.13
CA PRO A 205 16.16 16.39 41.48
C PRO A 205 17.18 16.11 42.58
N VAL A 206 18.01 15.08 42.41
CA VAL A 206 19.07 14.73 43.37
C VAL A 206 20.13 15.81 43.44
N VAL A 207 20.57 16.35 42.31
CA VAL A 207 21.55 17.46 42.28
C VAL A 207 20.97 18.72 42.92
N ILE A 208 19.71 19.05 42.66
CA ILE A 208 19.02 20.19 43.30
C ILE A 208 18.93 19.98 44.81
N LEU A 209 18.59 18.76 45.27
CA LEU A 209 18.50 18.44 46.69
C LEU A 209 19.85 18.53 47.39
N ILE A 210 20.91 17.97 46.80
CA ILE A 210 22.28 18.08 47.31
C ILE A 210 22.73 19.55 47.33
N GLY A 211 22.44 20.31 46.27
CA GLY A 211 22.72 21.74 46.20
C GLY A 211 22.00 22.54 47.28
N PHE A 212 20.72 22.23 47.53
CA PHE A 212 19.93 22.84 48.58
C PHE A 212 20.47 22.51 49.98
N ILE A 213 20.83 21.24 50.21
CA ILE A 213 21.47 20.77 51.44
C ILE A 213 22.79 21.50 51.66
N TYR A 214 23.66 21.54 50.65
CA TYR A 214 24.95 22.23 50.73
C TYR A 214 24.78 23.74 50.98
N TYR A 215 23.86 24.39 50.27
CA TYR A 215 23.50 25.79 50.47
C TYR A 215 23.04 26.06 51.90
N TYR A 216 22.22 25.16 52.45
CA TYR A 216 21.76 25.23 53.83
C TYR A 216 22.92 25.04 54.81
N TYR A 217 23.81 24.07 54.58
CA TYR A 217 24.97 23.83 55.44
C TYR A 217 25.97 25.00 55.44
N ARG A 218 26.11 25.70 54.32
CA ARG A 218 27.06 26.81 54.17
C ARG A 218 26.54 28.14 54.74
N ASN A 219 25.21 28.33 54.85
CA ASN A 219 24.59 29.58 55.31
C ASN A 219 23.94 29.46 56.71
N PRO A 220 24.71 29.58 57.81
CA PRO A 220 24.22 29.43 59.19
C PRO A 220 23.05 30.35 59.57
N GLN A 221 23.06 31.60 59.10
CA GLN A 221 22.01 32.57 59.42
C GLN A 221 20.63 32.16 58.86
N LYS A 222 20.59 31.58 57.66
CA LYS A 222 19.33 31.06 57.08
C LYS A 222 18.86 29.78 57.76
N ARG A 223 19.78 28.96 58.29
CA ARG A 223 19.40 27.79 59.11
C ARG A 223 18.64 28.20 60.36
N GLN A 224 19.13 29.22 61.06
CA GLN A 224 18.46 29.75 62.25
C GLN A 224 17.08 30.32 61.90
N GLN A 225 16.96 31.11 60.83
CA GLN A 225 15.67 31.66 60.39
C GLN A 225 14.64 30.58 59.98
N LEU A 226 15.06 29.49 59.34
CA LEU A 226 14.17 28.38 58.97
C LEU A 226 13.74 27.56 60.20
N TRP A 227 14.67 27.29 61.12
CA TRP A 227 14.38 26.62 62.39
C TRP A 227 13.39 27.42 63.25
N GLU A 228 13.53 28.75 63.31
CA GLU A 228 12.57 29.62 64.00
C GLU A 228 11.18 29.60 63.34
N LYS A 229 11.10 29.60 62.00
CA LYS A 229 9.81 29.47 61.28
C LYS A 229 9.13 28.11 61.48
N LEU A 230 9.90 27.02 61.61
CA LEU A 230 9.36 25.67 61.86
C LEU A 230 8.97 25.46 63.34
N LYS A 231 9.52 26.27 64.26
CA LYS A 231 9.20 26.23 65.70
C LYS A 231 7.98 27.06 66.08
N GLN A 232 7.50 27.95 65.20
CA GLN A 232 6.29 28.69 65.44
C GLN A 232 5.09 27.72 65.39
N PRO A 233 4.36 27.52 66.51
CA PRO A 233 3.08 26.83 66.45
C PRO A 233 2.14 27.63 65.55
N ARG A 234 1.35 26.90 64.77
CA ARG A 234 0.39 27.46 63.82
C ARG A 234 -0.64 28.34 64.51
#